data_AF-A0A382MUP9-F1
#
_entry.id   AF-A0A382MUP9-F1
#
_cell.length_a   1.000
_cell.length_b   1.000
_cell.length_c   1.000
_cell.angle_alpha   90.00
_cell.angle_beta   90.00
_cell.angle_gamma   90.00
#
_symmetry.space_group_name_H-M   'P 1'
#
loop_
_entity.id
_entity.type
_entity.pdbx_description
1 polymer ?
#
loop_
_entity_poly.entity_id
_entity_poly.type
_entity_poly.pdbx_seq_one_letter_code
_entity_poly.pdbx_strand_id
1 'polypeptide(L)'
;MKTIQRSIVGLFAASLATIFVSTTDAAPYQKGDVKLQSIGPLATGPDGVLFVSDPKAACIIAIKTADKPSDNTSGNFKVEGLNAKVAAVLGASVDQVRIIDLAVDTSSQTAYLSVIRGQGANANAAVVSVHPSGKIHVLSLKNVQHAVAKLSNAPADQETGTGRRRRNQRMESITDIAFV
;
A
#
# COMPACT_ATOMS: atom_id res chain seq x y z
N MET A 1 -14.63 4.85 83.74
CA MET A 1 -13.85 4.15 82.68
C MET A 1 -14.69 4.19 81.39
N LYS A 2 -14.44 5.16 80.49
CA LYS A 2 -13.86 4.98 79.13
C LYS A 2 -14.43 3.78 78.35
N THR A 3 -14.91 3.82 77.11
CA THR A 3 -15.38 4.84 76.14
C THR A 3 -15.92 4.02 74.94
N ILE A 4 -16.93 4.54 74.26
CA ILE A 4 -17.43 4.17 72.92
C ILE A 4 -16.30 4.01 71.88
N GLN A 5 -16.48 3.13 70.86
CA GLN A 5 -16.05 3.27 69.43
C GLN A 5 -15.92 1.88 68.76
N ARG A 6 -16.08 1.62 67.45
CA ARG A 6 -16.66 2.22 66.23
C ARG A 6 -16.28 1.23 65.11
N SER A 7 -17.18 0.96 64.15
CA SER A 7 -16.99 0.72 62.70
C SER A 7 -15.80 -0.17 62.20
N ILE A 8 -15.95 -1.00 61.16
CA ILE A 8 -15.92 -0.57 59.75
C ILE A 8 -16.31 -1.79 58.87
N VAL A 9 -17.29 -1.59 58.00
CA VAL A 9 -17.58 -2.44 56.83
C VAL A 9 -16.49 -2.16 55.80
N GLY A 10 -15.65 -3.14 55.49
CA GLY A 10 -14.63 -3.05 54.45
C GLY A 10 -15.18 -3.50 53.10
N LEU A 11 -15.52 -2.52 52.25
CA LEU A 11 -15.92 -2.72 50.86
C LEU A 11 -14.68 -3.11 50.03
N PHE A 12 -14.59 -4.36 49.59
CA PHE A 12 -13.54 -4.84 48.68
C PHE A 12 -13.93 -4.49 47.23
N ALA A 13 -13.53 -3.31 46.76
CA ALA A 13 -13.62 -2.94 45.35
C ALA A 13 -12.36 -3.39 44.62
N ALA A 14 -12.39 -4.58 44.00
CA ALA A 14 -11.32 -5.03 43.12
C ALA A 14 -11.36 -4.23 41.81
N SER A 15 -10.48 -3.22 41.69
CA SER A 15 -10.25 -2.53 40.42
C SER A 15 -9.42 -3.44 39.50
N LEU A 16 -10.07 -4.02 38.50
CA LEU A 16 -9.42 -4.75 37.43
C LEU A 16 -8.85 -3.73 36.43
N ALA A 17 -7.58 -3.37 36.58
CA ALA A 17 -6.87 -2.53 35.61
C ALA A 17 -6.61 -3.36 34.34
N THR A 18 -7.40 -3.13 33.29
CA THR A 18 -7.10 -3.62 31.94
C THR A 18 -5.88 -2.88 31.40
N ILE A 19 -4.73 -3.56 31.41
CA ILE A 19 -3.54 -3.08 30.71
C ILE A 19 -3.76 -3.33 29.22
N PHE A 20 -4.15 -2.29 28.48
CA PHE A 20 -4.08 -2.31 27.02
C PHE A 20 -2.61 -2.26 26.61
N VAL A 21 -2.02 -3.42 26.31
CA VAL A 21 -0.72 -3.47 25.65
C VAL A 21 -0.95 -3.15 24.17
N SER A 22 -0.71 -1.91 23.79
CA SER A 22 -0.61 -1.54 22.37
C SER A 22 0.72 -2.06 21.83
N THR A 23 0.72 -3.24 21.21
CA THR A 23 1.87 -3.69 20.41
C THR A 23 1.82 -2.98 19.06
N THR A 24 2.24 -1.71 19.02
CA THR A 24 2.42 -0.99 17.76
C THR A 24 3.79 -1.34 17.20
N ASP A 25 3.96 -2.57 16.72
CA ASP A 25 5.17 -2.99 15.98
C ASP A 25 5.07 -2.58 14.49
N ALA A 26 4.38 -1.47 14.21
CA ALA A 26 4.33 -0.88 12.89
C ALA A 26 5.61 -0.08 12.70
N ALA A 27 6.38 -0.42 11.66
CA ALA A 27 7.57 0.35 11.30
C ALA A 27 7.22 1.85 11.20
N PRO A 28 7.97 2.74 11.87
CA PRO A 28 7.65 4.16 11.88
C PRO A 28 7.75 4.74 10.48
N TYR A 29 6.76 5.56 10.11
CA TYR A 29 6.78 6.28 8.85
C TYR A 29 7.95 7.27 8.81
N GLN A 30 8.67 7.23 7.71
CA GLN A 30 9.74 8.16 7.37
C GLN A 30 9.33 9.01 6.19
N LYS A 31 9.83 10.24 6.12
CA LYS A 31 9.58 11.13 4.97
C LYS A 31 10.76 11.08 4.02
N GLY A 32 10.52 10.78 2.75
CA GLY A 32 11.59 10.70 1.76
C GLY A 32 11.12 10.20 0.40
N ASP A 33 12.07 9.99 -0.50
CA ASP A 33 11.80 9.48 -1.84
C ASP A 33 11.70 7.95 -1.81
N VAL A 34 10.65 7.42 -2.44
CA VAL A 34 10.48 6.00 -2.71
C VAL A 34 10.93 5.74 -4.15
N LYS A 35 11.85 4.78 -4.31
CA LYS A 35 12.30 4.29 -5.62
C LYS A 35 11.89 2.85 -5.79
N LEU A 36 11.14 2.56 -6.85
CA LEU A 36 10.70 1.23 -7.21
C LEU A 36 11.66 0.61 -8.23
N GLN A 37 12.15 -0.59 -7.95
CA GLN A 37 12.88 -1.43 -8.90
C GLN A 37 11.93 -2.26 -9.77
N SER A 38 10.75 -2.55 -9.23
CA SER A 38 9.63 -3.20 -9.90
C SER A 38 8.32 -2.83 -9.21
N ILE A 39 7.20 -3.35 -9.71
CA ILE A 39 5.91 -3.20 -9.05
C ILE A 39 5.06 -4.43 -9.28
N GLY A 40 4.31 -4.82 -8.25
CA GLY A 40 3.39 -5.95 -8.29
C GLY A 40 1.99 -5.58 -7.79
N PRO A 41 1.34 -6.48 -7.02
CA PRO A 41 0.05 -6.21 -6.38
C PRO A 41 0.06 -4.98 -5.46
N LEU A 42 -1.12 -4.38 -5.31
CA LEU A 42 -1.41 -3.25 -4.44
C LEU A 42 -2.50 -3.61 -3.43
N ALA A 43 -2.50 -2.94 -2.28
CA ALA A 43 -3.66 -2.95 -1.39
C ALA A 43 -3.84 -1.59 -0.73
N THR A 44 -5.07 -1.25 -0.38
CA THR A 44 -5.41 -0.07 0.41
C THR A 44 -5.64 -0.48 1.85
N GLY A 45 -5.01 0.25 2.76
CA GLY A 45 -5.23 0.15 4.20
C GLY A 45 -6.08 1.30 4.73
N PRO A 46 -6.40 1.29 6.03
CA PRO A 46 -7.09 2.39 6.70
C PRO A 46 -6.26 3.68 6.65
N ASP A 47 -6.92 4.80 6.91
CA ASP A 47 -6.28 6.11 7.08
C ASP A 47 -5.41 6.55 5.90
N GLY A 48 -5.86 6.25 4.66
CA GLY A 48 -5.19 6.70 3.44
C GLY A 48 -3.82 6.03 3.21
N VAL A 49 -3.66 4.77 3.62
CA VAL A 49 -2.41 4.02 3.36
C VAL A 49 -2.55 3.20 2.08
N LEU A 50 -1.59 3.34 1.16
CA LEU A 50 -1.42 2.48 0.00
C LEU A 50 -0.22 1.56 0.22
N PHE A 51 -0.46 0.26 0.24
CA PHE A 51 0.59 -0.77 0.19
C PHE A 51 0.97 -1.03 -1.27
N VAL A 52 2.26 -0.83 -1.56
CA VAL A 52 2.87 -1.05 -2.87
C VAL A 52 3.91 -2.14 -2.74
N SER A 53 3.77 -3.22 -3.51
CA SER A 53 4.80 -4.25 -3.59
C SER A 53 5.91 -3.89 -4.57
N ASP A 54 7.14 -4.21 -4.20
CA ASP A 54 8.28 -4.26 -5.12
C ASP A 54 8.93 -5.64 -5.01
N PRO A 55 8.45 -6.63 -5.80
CA PRO A 55 8.99 -7.99 -5.79
C PRO A 55 10.51 -8.01 -5.99
N LYS A 56 11.04 -7.23 -6.94
CA LYS A 56 12.47 -7.14 -7.24
C LYS A 56 13.31 -6.60 -6.09
N ALA A 57 12.83 -5.61 -5.36
CA ALA A 57 13.46 -5.13 -4.14
C ALA A 57 13.16 -6.00 -2.89
N ALA A 58 12.34 -7.05 -3.05
CA ALA A 58 11.89 -7.93 -1.99
C ALA A 58 11.27 -7.18 -0.80
N CYS A 59 10.39 -6.21 -1.07
CA CYS A 59 9.74 -5.44 -0.02
C CYS A 59 8.30 -5.04 -0.35
N ILE A 60 7.57 -4.69 0.70
CA ILE A 60 6.28 -4.00 0.65
C ILE A 60 6.49 -2.61 1.25
N ILE A 61 5.97 -1.59 0.59
CA ILE A 61 6.11 -0.20 0.98
C ILE A 61 4.71 0.33 1.30
N ALA A 62 4.49 0.75 2.55
CA ALA A 62 3.29 1.46 2.95
C ALA A 62 3.50 2.94 2.70
N ILE A 63 2.66 3.58 1.88
CA ILE A 63 2.76 5.00 1.53
C ILE A 63 1.50 5.69 2.04
N LYS A 64 1.65 6.73 2.86
CA LYS A 64 0.51 7.60 3.16
C LYS A 64 0.20 8.43 1.93
N THR A 65 -0.97 8.17 1.35
CA THR A 65 -1.54 9.02 0.32
C THR A 65 -2.16 10.23 1.00
N ALA A 66 -2.07 11.39 0.38
CA ALA A 66 -2.71 12.57 0.95
C ALA A 66 -4.22 12.44 0.78
N ASP A 67 -4.96 12.44 1.88
CA ASP A 67 -6.41 12.57 1.86
C ASP A 67 -6.81 13.87 1.16
N LYS A 68 -7.24 13.77 -0.10
CA LYS A 68 -8.12 14.77 -0.72
C LYS A 68 -9.10 14.08 -1.67
N PRO A 69 -10.27 13.65 -1.18
CA PRO A 69 -11.44 13.66 -2.02
C PRO A 69 -11.78 15.14 -2.29
N SER A 70 -11.39 15.63 -3.47
CA SER A 70 -11.87 16.92 -3.96
C SER A 70 -12.38 16.78 -5.38
N ASP A 71 -13.46 16.05 -5.52
CA ASP A 71 -14.49 16.32 -6.52
C ASP A 71 -15.78 15.86 -5.86
N ASN A 72 -16.83 16.68 -5.87
CA ASN A 72 -18.14 16.29 -5.38
C ASN A 72 -18.59 15.04 -6.15
N THR A 73 -18.45 13.85 -5.56
CA THR A 73 -18.65 12.60 -6.28
C THR A 73 -20.13 12.24 -6.37
N SER A 74 -20.83 12.90 -7.29
CA SER A 74 -21.90 12.25 -8.02
C SER A 74 -21.33 11.86 -9.39
N GLY A 75 -20.94 10.60 -9.56
CA GLY A 75 -20.39 10.13 -10.83
C GLY A 75 -20.17 8.63 -10.83
N ASN A 76 -20.56 7.98 -11.92
CA ASN A 76 -20.25 6.58 -12.14
C ASN A 76 -18.73 6.45 -12.36
N PHE A 77 -18.08 5.50 -11.68
CA PHE A 77 -16.68 5.14 -11.90
C PHE A 77 -16.52 4.50 -13.29
N LYS A 78 -16.57 5.33 -14.35
CA LYS A 78 -16.51 4.89 -15.74
C LYS A 78 -15.36 5.59 -16.45
N VAL A 79 -14.31 4.83 -16.75
CA VAL A 79 -13.15 5.32 -17.49
C VAL A 79 -12.99 4.52 -18.77
N GLU A 80 -13.57 5.05 -19.85
CA GLU A 80 -13.35 4.48 -21.19
C GLU A 80 -11.89 4.68 -21.63
N GLY A 81 -11.32 3.66 -22.28
CA GLY A 81 -9.96 3.70 -22.81
C GLY A 81 -8.87 3.82 -21.74
N LEU A 82 -9.03 3.18 -20.58
CA LEU A 82 -8.12 3.30 -19.43
C LEU A 82 -6.64 3.16 -19.82
N ASN A 83 -6.26 2.11 -20.56
CA ASN A 83 -4.87 1.89 -20.98
C ASN A 83 -4.30 3.07 -21.78
N ALA A 84 -5.09 3.66 -22.68
CA ALA A 84 -4.69 4.79 -23.48
C ALA A 84 -4.51 6.06 -22.63
N LYS A 85 -5.40 6.28 -21.66
CA LYS A 85 -5.30 7.43 -20.75
C LYS A 85 -4.11 7.28 -19.79
N VAL A 86 -3.88 6.09 -19.25
CA VAL A 86 -2.70 5.80 -18.41
C VAL A 86 -1.42 6.01 -19.20
N ALA A 87 -1.35 5.52 -20.45
CA ALA A 87 -0.21 5.75 -21.33
C ALA A 87 0.04 7.23 -21.63
N ALA A 88 -1.03 8.00 -21.87
CA ALA A 88 -0.94 9.44 -22.09
C ALA A 88 -0.35 10.18 -20.87
N VAL A 89 -0.82 9.90 -19.65
CA VAL A 89 -0.30 10.54 -18.43
C VAL A 89 1.15 10.12 -18.14
N LEU A 90 1.53 8.90 -18.51
CA LEU A 90 2.91 8.39 -18.38
C LEU A 90 3.85 8.82 -19.53
N GLY A 91 3.34 9.56 -20.53
CA GLY A 91 4.12 9.95 -21.71
C GLY A 91 4.68 8.75 -22.47
N ALA A 92 3.86 7.71 -22.65
CA ALA A 92 4.21 6.47 -23.34
C ALA A 92 3.14 6.09 -24.37
N SER A 93 3.49 5.18 -25.28
CA SER A 93 2.51 4.54 -26.16
C SER A 93 1.80 3.39 -25.44
N VAL A 94 0.60 3.03 -25.91
CA VAL A 94 -0.28 2.05 -25.26
C VAL A 94 0.37 0.66 -25.15
N ASP A 95 1.13 0.25 -26.17
CA ASP A 95 1.88 -1.01 -26.22
C ASP A 95 3.07 -1.05 -25.24
N GLN A 96 3.44 0.10 -24.68
CA GLN A 96 4.51 0.24 -23.68
C GLN A 96 3.96 0.37 -22.26
N VAL A 97 2.66 0.15 -22.05
CA VAL A 97 2.05 0.23 -20.72
C VAL A 97 1.39 -1.08 -20.37
N ARG A 98 1.70 -1.60 -19.18
CA ARG A 98 0.99 -2.73 -18.59
C ARG A 98 0.49 -2.34 -17.22
N ILE A 99 -0.82 -2.46 -17.01
CA ILE A 99 -1.44 -2.40 -15.69
C ILE A 99 -1.27 -3.79 -15.08
N ILE A 100 -0.71 -3.84 -13.88
CA ILE A 100 -0.40 -5.08 -13.17
C ILE A 100 -1.52 -5.41 -12.18
N ASP A 101 -1.98 -4.41 -11.44
CA ASP A 101 -3.02 -4.57 -10.43
C ASP A 101 -3.79 -3.26 -10.18
N LEU A 102 -4.92 -3.37 -9.50
CA LEU A 102 -5.81 -2.29 -9.11
C LEU A 102 -6.29 -2.47 -7.66
N ALA A 103 -6.15 -1.45 -6.84
CA ALA A 103 -6.74 -1.38 -5.50
C ALA A 103 -7.57 -0.09 -5.34
N VAL A 104 -8.68 -0.16 -4.61
CA VAL A 104 -9.57 1.00 -4.39
C VAL A 104 -9.54 1.41 -2.93
N ASP A 105 -9.32 2.69 -2.66
CA ASP A 105 -9.56 3.26 -1.34
C ASP A 105 -11.05 3.60 -1.24
N THR A 106 -11.75 2.91 -0.36
CA THR A 106 -13.20 3.05 -0.18
C THR A 106 -13.60 4.36 0.49
N SER A 107 -12.69 4.98 1.26
CA SER A 107 -12.93 6.27 1.91
C SER A 107 -12.91 7.40 0.90
N SER A 108 -11.84 7.50 0.10
CA SER A 108 -11.69 8.54 -0.92
C SER A 108 -12.33 8.21 -2.28
N GLN A 109 -12.75 6.96 -2.49
CA GLN A 109 -13.20 6.39 -3.77
C GLN A 109 -12.15 6.50 -4.89
N THR A 110 -10.88 6.67 -4.54
CA THR A 110 -9.77 6.71 -5.49
C THR A 110 -9.28 5.29 -5.77
N ALA A 111 -9.20 4.91 -7.04
CA ALA A 111 -8.50 3.68 -7.42
C ALA A 111 -7.02 3.97 -7.67
N TYR A 112 -6.16 3.04 -7.32
CA TYR A 112 -4.73 3.06 -7.57
C TYR A 112 -4.39 1.89 -8.48
N LEU A 113 -3.54 2.15 -9.47
CA LEU A 113 -3.05 1.18 -10.43
C LEU A 113 -1.56 1.00 -10.26
N SER A 114 -1.09 -0.24 -10.21
CA SER A 114 0.33 -0.54 -10.41
C SER A 114 0.58 -0.67 -11.89
N VAL A 115 1.57 0.08 -12.38
CA VAL A 115 1.79 0.20 -13.83
C VAL A 115 3.27 0.03 -14.13
N ILE A 116 3.56 -0.74 -15.17
CA ILE A 116 4.88 -0.81 -15.78
C ILE A 116 4.86 -0.01 -17.09
N ARG A 117 5.80 0.92 -17.21
CA ARG A 117 6.09 1.70 -18.42
C ARG A 117 7.36 1.19 -19.09
N GLY A 118 7.27 0.78 -20.35
CA GLY A 118 8.36 0.17 -21.11
C GLY A 118 8.40 -1.35 -21.00
N GLN A 119 9.40 -1.95 -21.62
CA GLN A 119 9.59 -3.40 -21.68
C GLN A 119 11.04 -3.81 -21.41
N GLY A 120 11.23 -5.06 -20.98
CA GLY A 120 12.56 -5.61 -20.70
C GLY A 120 13.36 -4.78 -19.68
N ALA A 121 14.62 -4.50 -20.01
CA ALA A 121 15.52 -3.72 -19.15
C ALA A 121 15.09 -2.24 -18.98
N ASN A 122 14.24 -1.72 -19.86
CA ASN A 122 13.75 -0.33 -19.82
C ASN A 122 12.40 -0.20 -19.08
N ALA A 123 11.91 -1.28 -18.47
CA ALA A 123 10.67 -1.27 -17.71
C ALA A 123 10.82 -0.44 -16.43
N ASN A 124 9.94 0.54 -16.26
CA ASN A 124 9.89 1.43 -15.12
C ASN A 124 8.56 1.29 -14.39
N ALA A 125 8.61 1.12 -13.08
CA ALA A 125 7.44 1.04 -12.22
C ALA A 125 6.85 2.42 -11.92
N ALA A 126 5.52 2.52 -11.91
CA ALA A 126 4.78 3.70 -11.52
C ALA A 126 3.47 3.32 -10.81
N VAL A 127 2.98 4.22 -9.96
CA VAL A 127 1.63 4.16 -9.40
C VAL A 127 0.81 5.27 -10.02
N VAL A 128 -0.40 4.94 -10.44
CA VAL A 128 -1.34 5.89 -11.05
C VAL A 128 -2.64 5.90 -10.25
N SER A 129 -3.14 7.08 -9.89
CA SER A 129 -4.45 7.23 -9.27
C SER A 129 -5.52 7.54 -10.32
N VAL A 130 -6.73 7.03 -10.08
CA VAL A 130 -7.93 7.24 -10.89
C VAL A 130 -9.04 7.68 -9.93
N HIS A 131 -9.48 8.93 -10.10
CA HIS A 131 -10.56 9.49 -9.28
C HIS A 131 -11.94 9.15 -9.85
N PRO A 132 -13.01 9.23 -9.05
CA PRO A 132 -14.38 8.98 -9.52
C PRO A 132 -14.82 9.85 -10.71
N SER A 133 -14.26 11.06 -10.84
CA SER A 133 -14.49 11.94 -12.00
C SER A 133 -13.85 11.43 -13.30
N GLY A 134 -13.08 10.33 -13.26
CA GLY A 134 -12.31 9.80 -14.37
C GLY A 134 -10.98 10.51 -14.62
N LYS A 135 -10.61 11.47 -13.74
CA LYS A 135 -9.29 12.10 -13.74
C LYS A 135 -8.22 11.09 -13.32
N ILE A 136 -7.10 11.11 -14.04
CA ILE A 136 -5.97 10.20 -13.84
C ILE A 136 -4.72 11.00 -13.55
N HIS A 137 -3.99 10.62 -12.50
CA HIS A 137 -2.75 11.29 -12.09
C HIS A 137 -1.66 10.26 -11.78
N VAL A 138 -0.41 10.59 -12.09
CA VAL A 138 0.73 9.81 -11.59
C VAL A 138 0.93 10.17 -10.13
N LEU A 139 0.93 9.16 -9.26
CA LEU A 139 1.21 9.36 -7.84
C LEU A 139 2.70 9.68 -7.67
N SER A 140 3.01 10.87 -7.17
CA SER A 140 4.40 11.25 -6.87
C SER A 140 4.94 10.40 -5.73
N LEU A 141 6.06 9.71 -5.98
CA LEU A 141 6.81 8.96 -4.96
C LEU A 141 7.95 9.78 -4.34
N LYS A 142 8.03 11.08 -4.66
CA LYS A 142 9.02 11.99 -4.09
C LYS A 142 8.50 12.59 -2.78
N ASN A 143 9.36 12.63 -1.76
CA ASN A 143 9.10 13.26 -0.47
C ASN A 143 7.79 12.80 0.22
N VAL A 144 7.48 11.50 0.12
CA VAL A 144 6.29 10.87 0.68
C VAL A 144 6.55 10.33 2.09
N GLN A 145 5.52 10.30 2.93
CA GLN A 145 5.56 9.54 4.18
C GLN A 145 5.38 8.06 3.84
N HIS A 146 6.38 7.24 4.15
CA HIS A 146 6.35 5.82 3.86
C HIS A 146 7.01 4.97 4.95
N ALA A 147 6.66 3.70 5.01
CA ALA A 147 7.33 2.67 5.79
C ALA A 147 7.65 1.48 4.88
N VAL A 148 8.72 0.74 5.17
CA VAL A 148 9.17 -0.38 4.33
C VAL A 148 9.27 -1.64 5.16
N ALA A 149 8.60 -2.69 4.72
CA ALA A 149 8.73 -4.05 5.23
C ALA A 149 9.52 -4.90 4.23
N LYS A 150 10.66 -5.44 4.65
CA LYS A 150 11.49 -6.33 3.82
C LYS A 150 11.07 -7.78 3.99
N LEU A 151 11.09 -8.54 2.89
CA LEU A 151 10.95 -9.99 2.90
C LEU A 151 12.29 -10.63 3.26
N SER A 152 12.36 -11.28 4.42
CA SER A 152 13.61 -11.81 4.98
C SER A 152 14.19 -12.99 4.18
N ASN A 153 13.35 -13.84 3.58
CA ASN A 153 13.77 -15.07 2.88
C ASN A 153 13.27 -15.11 1.43
N ALA A 154 13.42 -14.02 0.71
CA ALA A 154 12.93 -13.93 -0.66
C ALA A 154 13.97 -14.51 -1.66
N PRO A 155 13.57 -15.25 -2.73
CA PRO A 155 14.48 -15.96 -3.66
C PRO A 155 15.45 -15.02 -4.38
N ALA A 156 16.75 -15.34 -4.54
CA ALA A 156 17.70 -14.43 -5.20
C ALA A 156 17.20 -13.82 -6.53
N ASP A 157 17.54 -12.54 -6.79
CA ASP A 157 17.20 -11.81 -8.02
C ASP A 157 18.02 -12.32 -9.21
N GLN A 158 17.65 -13.50 -9.71
CA GLN A 158 18.32 -14.16 -10.81
C GLN A 158 17.38 -15.17 -11.48
N GLU A 159 17.58 -15.39 -12.77
CA GLU A 159 16.87 -16.46 -13.46
C GLU A 159 17.36 -17.83 -12.98
N THR A 160 16.41 -18.69 -12.61
CA THR A 160 16.67 -20.06 -12.19
C THR A 160 15.76 -21.03 -12.94
N GLY A 161 16.10 -22.32 -12.94
CA GLY A 161 15.35 -23.37 -13.63
C GLY A 161 15.88 -23.68 -15.03
N THR A 162 15.21 -24.61 -15.73
CA THR A 162 15.64 -25.13 -17.04
C THR A 162 14.51 -25.07 -18.07
N GLY A 163 14.88 -24.92 -19.35
CA GLY A 163 13.95 -24.88 -20.47
C GLY A 163 12.86 -23.81 -20.30
N ARG A 164 11.60 -24.18 -20.58
CA ARG A 164 10.41 -23.30 -20.47
C ARG A 164 10.08 -22.85 -19.04
N ARG A 165 10.69 -23.45 -18.02
CA ARG A 165 10.47 -23.09 -16.61
C ARG A 165 11.47 -22.06 -16.08
N ARG A 166 12.44 -21.66 -16.92
CA ARG A 166 13.41 -20.63 -16.61
C ARG A 166 12.69 -19.30 -16.39
N ARG A 167 12.80 -18.76 -15.17
CA ARG A 167 12.25 -17.45 -14.81
C ARG A 167 12.99 -16.90 -13.58
N ASN A 168 12.81 -15.61 -13.35
CA ASN A 168 13.30 -14.99 -12.13
C ASN A 168 12.26 -15.16 -11.01
N GLN A 169 12.53 -16.05 -10.05
CA GLN A 169 11.61 -16.32 -8.94
C GLN A 169 11.47 -15.15 -7.96
N ARG A 170 12.43 -14.21 -7.95
CA ARG A 170 12.32 -12.94 -7.20
C ARG A 170 11.06 -12.17 -7.60
N MET A 171 10.67 -12.23 -8.88
CA MET A 171 9.47 -11.53 -9.36
C MET A 171 8.16 -12.14 -8.87
N GLU A 172 8.21 -13.36 -8.31
CA GLU A 172 7.06 -14.12 -7.79
C GLU A 172 7.02 -14.14 -6.26
N SER A 173 7.84 -13.33 -5.57
CA SER A 173 7.88 -13.33 -4.10
C SER A 173 6.68 -12.64 -3.45
N ILE A 174 5.92 -11.86 -4.22
CA ILE A 174 4.68 -11.20 -3.80
C ILE A 174 3.69 -11.34 -4.94
N THR A 175 2.73 -12.25 -4.80
CA THR A 175 1.72 -12.54 -5.83
C THR A 175 0.36 -11.93 -5.51
N ASP A 176 0.12 -11.58 -4.25
CA ASP A 176 -1.10 -10.94 -3.77
C ASP A 176 -0.82 -10.10 -2.52
N ILE A 177 -1.62 -9.06 -2.30
CA ILE A 177 -1.68 -8.30 -1.04
C ILE A 177 -3.14 -8.01 -0.74
N ALA A 178 -3.56 -8.36 0.47
CA ALA A 178 -4.84 -7.91 1.02
C ALA A 178 -4.59 -7.29 2.40
N PHE A 179 -5.27 -6.18 2.67
CA PHE A 179 -5.45 -5.69 4.02
C PHE A 179 -6.80 -6.22 4.51
N VAL A 180 -6.82 -6.91 5.65
CA VAL A 180 -7.98 -7.63 6.21
C VAL A 180 -8.36 -7.04 7.55
#